data_AF-A0A0K2ALA0-F1
#
_entry.id   AF-A0A0K2ALA0-F1
#
_cell.length_a   1.000
_cell.length_b   1.000
_cell.length_c   1.000
_cell.angle_alpha   90.00
_cell.angle_beta   90.00
_cell.angle_gamma   90.00
#
_symmetry.space_group_name_H-M   'P 1'
#
loop_
_entity.id
_entity.type
_entity.pdbx_description
1 polymer ?
#
loop_
_entity_poly.entity_id
_entity_poly.type
_entity_poly.pdbx_seq_one_letter_code
_entity_poly.pdbx_strand_id
1 'polypeptide(L)'
;MPTIRKLPVVVDAEEPELIGIGSERAEMGLPPASGDASLTERVLGEIQEKTLVMTRIHSKVSAGCEGGQVTPKAGHKTLCTVTYQDTKLTWDVWVSDISGSGPSQFIWYDVYPPDSGVLLAKAVYGLFWEQHHKTAKEMRCDRIPAFKKAKLGDDTGYECQYLDMDTDGDAPRWVREKVLFDTGGPVFQEIE
;
A
#
# COMPACT_ATOMS: atom_id res chain seq x y z
N MET A 1 32.67 -4.54 21.57
CA MET A 1 31.62 -4.66 20.55
C MET A 1 30.63 -3.52 20.76
N PRO A 2 30.34 -2.68 19.75
CA PRO A 2 29.33 -1.65 19.90
C PRO A 2 27.98 -2.31 20.23
N THR A 3 27.32 -1.84 21.28
CA THR A 3 26.01 -2.33 21.69
C THR A 3 25.00 -1.92 20.64
N ILE A 4 24.41 -2.89 19.92
CA ILE A 4 23.32 -2.58 18.98
C ILE A 4 22.17 -1.98 19.78
N ARG A 5 21.81 -0.74 19.44
CA ARG A 5 20.73 -0.01 20.11
C ARG A 5 19.41 -0.68 19.75
N LYS A 6 18.71 -1.22 20.74
CA LYS A 6 17.37 -1.76 20.55
C LYS A 6 16.38 -0.65 20.18
N LEU A 7 15.58 -0.88 19.14
CA LEU A 7 14.50 0.03 18.76
C LEU A 7 13.36 0.03 19.80
N PRO A 8 12.64 1.17 19.95
CA PRO A 8 11.80 1.40 21.11
C PRO A 8 10.46 0.64 21.10
N VAL A 9 9.89 0.34 19.94
CA VAL A 9 8.59 -0.34 19.83
C VAL A 9 8.83 -1.84 19.73
N VAL A 10 8.16 -2.63 20.56
CA VAL A 10 8.13 -4.10 20.43
C VAL A 10 6.99 -4.45 19.48
N VAL A 11 7.24 -5.38 18.56
CA VAL A 11 6.25 -5.92 17.64
C VAL A 11 6.05 -7.40 18.00
N ASP A 12 4.95 -7.74 18.64
CA ASP A 12 4.72 -9.07 19.23
C ASP A 12 3.36 -9.68 18.87
N ALA A 13 2.54 -9.00 18.07
CA ALA A 13 1.21 -9.47 17.68
C ALA A 13 0.92 -9.22 16.20
N GLU A 14 0.03 -10.06 15.67
CA GLU A 14 -0.60 -9.89 14.37
C GLU A 14 -1.44 -8.60 14.33
N GLU A 15 -1.52 -7.96 13.15
CA GLU A 15 -2.43 -6.85 12.89
C GLU A 15 -3.70 -7.37 12.19
N PRO A 16 -4.84 -7.46 12.89
CA PRO A 16 -6.06 -8.06 12.34
C PRO A 16 -6.69 -7.27 11.19
N GLU A 17 -6.36 -5.98 11.03
CA GLU A 17 -6.87 -5.15 9.94
C GLU A 17 -5.95 -5.13 8.70
N LEU A 18 -4.93 -6.00 8.68
CA LEU A 18 -3.94 -6.03 7.60
C LEU A 18 -4.53 -6.60 6.31
N ILE A 19 -4.33 -5.88 5.20
CA ILE A 19 -4.72 -6.29 3.84
C ILE A 19 -3.52 -6.96 3.17
N GLY A 20 -3.71 -8.12 2.54
CA GLY A 20 -2.71 -8.79 1.71
C GLY A 20 -2.63 -8.22 0.29
N ILE A 21 -1.50 -8.39 -0.43
CA ILE A 21 -1.37 -7.88 -1.83
C ILE A 21 -2.37 -8.60 -2.76
N GLY A 22 -2.74 -9.83 -2.42
CA GLY A 22 -3.73 -10.62 -3.16
C GLY A 22 -5.10 -10.73 -2.49
N SER A 23 -5.40 -9.88 -1.51
CA SER A 23 -6.73 -9.89 -0.87
C SER A 23 -7.82 -9.64 -1.91
N GLU A 24 -8.97 -10.30 -1.74
CA GLU A 24 -10.10 -10.06 -2.63
C GLU A 24 -10.78 -8.73 -2.31
N ARG A 25 -11.47 -8.13 -3.29
CA ARG A 25 -12.23 -6.88 -3.07
C ARG A 25 -13.21 -6.98 -1.91
N ALA A 26 -13.86 -8.14 -1.76
CA ALA A 26 -14.81 -8.39 -0.69
C ALA A 26 -14.12 -8.38 0.69
N GLU A 27 -12.92 -8.94 0.78
CA GLU A 27 -12.10 -8.88 1.99
C GLU A 27 -11.81 -7.43 2.31
N MET A 28 -11.32 -6.63 1.35
CA MET A 28 -11.06 -5.20 1.53
C MET A 28 -12.28 -4.32 1.86
N GLY A 29 -13.50 -4.90 1.92
CA GLY A 29 -14.74 -4.18 2.19
C GLY A 29 -15.23 -3.35 0.99
N LEU A 30 -14.76 -3.66 -0.22
CA LEU A 30 -15.20 -3.04 -1.46
C LEU A 30 -16.32 -3.85 -2.12
N PRO A 31 -17.25 -3.19 -2.82
CA PRO A 31 -18.27 -3.88 -3.59
C PRO A 31 -17.64 -4.71 -4.73
N PRO A 32 -18.30 -5.82 -5.13
CA PRO A 32 -17.84 -6.65 -6.23
C PRO A 32 -17.76 -5.83 -7.52
N ALA A 33 -16.78 -6.14 -8.36
CA ALA A 33 -16.70 -5.54 -9.68
C ALA A 33 -17.89 -6.00 -10.53
N SER A 34 -18.58 -5.05 -11.17
CA SER A 34 -19.66 -5.34 -12.11
C SER A 34 -19.10 -5.34 -13.54
N GLY A 35 -19.41 -6.40 -14.31
CA GLY A 35 -19.04 -6.47 -15.73
C GLY A 35 -19.70 -5.38 -16.58
N ASP A 36 -20.86 -4.90 -16.15
CA ASP A 36 -21.64 -3.86 -16.83
C ASP A 36 -21.32 -2.44 -16.30
N ALA A 37 -20.33 -2.31 -15.41
CA ALA A 37 -19.92 -1.01 -14.88
C ALA A 37 -19.48 -0.06 -16.01
N SER A 38 -19.83 1.21 -15.88
CA SER A 38 -19.30 2.29 -16.73
C SER A 38 -17.78 2.42 -16.57
N LEU A 39 -17.12 3.07 -17.54
CA LEU A 39 -15.67 3.36 -17.45
C LEU A 39 -15.31 4.04 -16.13
N THR A 40 -16.09 5.05 -15.74
CA THR A 40 -15.88 5.79 -14.49
C THR A 40 -15.99 4.86 -13.28
N GLU A 41 -17.02 4.02 -13.20
CA GLU A 41 -17.20 3.11 -12.06
C GLU A 41 -16.06 2.09 -11.95
N ARG A 42 -15.56 1.56 -13.08
CA ARG A 42 -14.39 0.66 -13.10
C ARG A 42 -13.16 1.35 -12.57
N VAL A 43 -12.86 2.54 -13.09
CA VAL A 43 -11.71 3.36 -12.67
C VAL A 43 -11.78 3.70 -11.18
N LEU A 44 -12.94 4.17 -10.70
CA LEU A 44 -13.14 4.49 -9.29
C LEU A 44 -12.97 3.26 -8.39
N GLY A 45 -13.50 2.11 -8.82
CA GLY A 45 -13.32 0.85 -8.10
C GLY A 45 -11.86 0.41 -8.03
N GLU A 46 -11.11 0.58 -9.10
CA GLU A 46 -9.68 0.23 -9.18
C GLU A 46 -8.81 1.15 -8.30
N ILE A 47 -9.00 2.47 -8.35
CA ILE A 47 -8.20 3.39 -7.50
C ILE A 47 -8.50 3.22 -6.01
N GLN A 48 -9.73 2.85 -5.65
CA GLN A 48 -10.07 2.50 -4.26
C GLN A 48 -9.30 1.25 -3.81
N GLU A 49 -9.31 0.20 -4.62
CA GLU A 49 -8.59 -1.05 -4.36
C GLU A 49 -7.08 -0.83 -4.24
N LYS A 50 -6.48 -0.16 -5.23
CA LYS A 50 -5.05 0.19 -5.21
C LYS A 50 -4.68 1.05 -4.00
N THR A 51 -5.56 1.96 -3.57
CA THR A 51 -5.33 2.75 -2.35
C THR A 51 -5.35 1.89 -1.09
N LEU A 52 -6.27 0.93 -0.97
CA LEU A 52 -6.32 0.01 0.16
C LEU A 52 -5.09 -0.91 0.18
N VAL A 53 -4.66 -1.42 -0.98
CA VAL A 53 -3.42 -2.19 -1.11
C VAL A 53 -2.22 -1.36 -0.69
N MET A 54 -2.09 -0.12 -1.16
CA MET A 54 -0.98 0.76 -0.79
C MET A 54 -0.94 1.10 0.70
N THR A 55 -2.09 1.25 1.35
CA THR A 55 -2.17 1.60 2.79
C THR A 55 -2.14 0.38 3.70
N ARG A 56 -2.39 -0.82 3.15
CA ARG A 56 -2.35 -2.13 3.82
C ARG A 56 -3.31 -2.31 4.98
N ILE A 57 -4.22 -1.38 5.20
CA ILE A 57 -5.16 -1.45 6.31
C ILE A 57 -6.57 -1.14 5.81
N HIS A 58 -7.50 -2.00 6.20
CA HIS A 58 -8.93 -1.77 6.07
C HIS A 58 -9.32 -0.39 6.59
N SER A 59 -10.03 0.35 5.73
CA SER A 59 -10.65 1.60 6.09
C SER A 59 -11.71 1.93 5.05
N LYS A 60 -12.67 2.78 5.45
CA LYS A 60 -13.57 3.39 4.50
C LYS A 60 -12.79 4.25 3.51
N VAL A 61 -13.06 4.05 2.22
CA VAL A 61 -12.51 4.84 1.12
C VAL A 61 -13.62 5.33 0.20
N SER A 62 -13.47 6.54 -0.32
CA SER A 62 -14.36 7.09 -1.35
C SER A 62 -13.53 7.69 -2.47
N ALA A 63 -14.04 7.66 -3.69
CA ALA A 63 -13.33 8.18 -4.84
C ALA A 63 -14.23 9.01 -5.77
N GLY A 64 -13.64 9.95 -6.49
CA GLY A 64 -14.34 10.74 -7.51
C GLY A 64 -13.36 11.35 -8.50
N CYS A 65 -13.80 11.56 -9.74
CA CYS A 65 -12.98 12.18 -10.78
C CYS A 65 -13.36 13.64 -11.00
N GLU A 66 -12.41 14.44 -11.48
CA GLU A 66 -12.69 15.79 -11.95
C GLU A 66 -13.77 15.77 -13.04
N GLY A 67 -14.66 16.76 -13.04
CA GLY A 67 -15.82 16.76 -13.94
C GLY A 67 -16.85 15.65 -13.67
N GLY A 68 -16.68 14.84 -12.62
CA GLY A 68 -17.61 13.80 -12.19
C GLY A 68 -17.51 12.48 -12.97
N GLN A 69 -16.68 12.42 -14.03
CA GLN A 69 -16.54 11.24 -14.88
C GLN A 69 -15.19 11.20 -15.58
N VAL A 70 -14.76 10.01 -15.97
CA VAL A 70 -13.60 9.83 -16.85
C VAL A 70 -14.02 10.13 -18.29
N THR A 71 -13.30 11.03 -18.96
CA THR A 71 -13.57 11.34 -20.37
C THR A 71 -13.14 10.15 -21.25
N PRO A 72 -14.06 9.50 -21.99
CA PRO A 72 -13.74 8.36 -22.85
C PRO A 72 -13.13 8.85 -24.16
N LYS A 73 -11.93 9.43 -24.10
CA LYS A 73 -11.19 9.93 -25.26
C LYS A 73 -9.72 9.48 -25.18
N ALA A 74 -9.26 8.79 -26.22
CA ALA A 74 -7.86 8.38 -26.33
C ALA A 74 -6.92 9.60 -26.23
N GLY A 75 -5.86 9.44 -25.45
CA GLY A 75 -4.91 10.52 -25.16
C GLY A 75 -5.41 11.55 -24.14
N HIS A 76 -6.51 11.29 -23.44
CA HIS A 76 -7.02 12.19 -22.41
C HIS A 76 -6.60 11.72 -21.01
N LYS A 77 -6.14 12.68 -20.21
CA LYS A 77 -5.83 12.51 -18.80
C LYS A 77 -7.00 13.04 -17.97
N THR A 78 -7.46 12.25 -17.00
CA THR A 78 -8.44 12.67 -15.99
C THR A 78 -7.83 12.50 -14.61
N LEU A 79 -7.92 13.51 -13.75
CA LEU A 79 -7.53 13.42 -12.36
C LEU A 79 -8.65 12.82 -11.52
N CYS A 80 -8.36 11.76 -10.78
CA CYS A 80 -9.30 11.15 -9.84
C CYS A 80 -8.75 11.20 -8.42
N THR A 81 -9.57 11.61 -7.45
CA THR A 81 -9.17 11.74 -6.05
C THR A 81 -9.81 10.65 -5.23
N VAL A 82 -8.99 9.91 -4.48
CA VAL A 82 -9.43 9.00 -3.42
C VAL A 82 -9.28 9.70 -2.07
N THR A 83 -10.26 9.54 -1.19
CA THR A 83 -10.19 9.97 0.21
C THR A 83 -10.06 8.74 1.10
N TYR A 84 -8.96 8.66 1.85
CA TYR A 84 -8.64 7.62 2.84
C TYR A 84 -8.36 8.31 4.17
N GLN A 85 -9.15 8.04 5.22
CA GLN A 85 -9.02 8.67 6.54
C GLN A 85 -8.79 10.21 6.44
N ASP A 86 -9.70 10.89 5.74
CA ASP A 86 -9.68 12.33 5.47
C ASP A 86 -8.51 12.86 4.62
N THR A 87 -7.62 11.96 4.17
CA THR A 87 -6.50 12.31 3.29
C THR A 87 -6.85 12.07 1.84
N LYS A 88 -6.64 13.10 1.03
CA LYS A 88 -6.87 13.06 -0.43
C LYS A 88 -5.60 12.63 -1.16
N LEU A 89 -5.76 11.62 -2.01
CA LEU A 89 -4.73 11.07 -2.88
C LEU A 89 -5.20 11.22 -4.33
N THR A 90 -4.41 11.92 -5.15
CA THR A 90 -4.76 12.18 -6.54
C THR A 90 -4.08 11.15 -7.44
N TRP A 91 -4.90 10.38 -8.14
CA TRP A 91 -4.52 9.38 -9.13
C TRP A 91 -4.71 9.97 -10.52
N ASP A 92 -3.77 9.64 -11.39
CA ASP A 92 -3.80 10.04 -12.79
C ASP A 92 -4.39 8.90 -13.62
N VAL A 93 -5.46 9.17 -14.35
CA VAL A 93 -6.10 8.19 -15.23
C VAL A 93 -5.90 8.60 -16.66
N TRP A 94 -5.29 7.73 -17.45
CA TRP A 94 -4.99 7.97 -18.85
C TRP A 94 -5.75 7.00 -19.72
N VAL A 95 -6.57 7.49 -20.64
CA VAL A 95 -7.21 6.62 -21.65
C VAL A 95 -6.23 6.43 -22.79
N SER A 96 -5.60 5.26 -22.86
CA SER A 96 -4.53 4.96 -23.81
C SER A 96 -5.06 4.69 -25.22
N ASP A 97 -6.17 3.97 -25.34
CA ASP A 97 -6.77 3.66 -26.64
C ASP A 97 -8.28 3.43 -26.56
N ILE A 98 -8.94 3.60 -27.70
CA ILE A 98 -10.36 3.31 -27.88
C ILE A 98 -10.52 2.59 -29.21
N SER A 99 -11.08 1.39 -29.17
CA SER A 99 -11.36 0.60 -30.37
C SER A 99 -12.81 0.15 -30.45
N GLY A 100 -13.25 -0.23 -31.65
CA GLY A 100 -14.64 -0.58 -31.91
C GLY A 100 -15.57 0.64 -32.06
N SER A 101 -16.87 0.37 -32.17
CA SER A 101 -17.90 1.41 -32.28
C SER A 101 -19.23 0.93 -31.67
N GLY A 102 -20.00 1.87 -31.13
CA GLY A 102 -21.29 1.60 -30.51
C GLY A 102 -21.17 0.63 -29.32
N PRO A 103 -21.99 -0.43 -29.23
CA PRO A 103 -22.02 -1.34 -28.08
C PRO A 103 -20.77 -2.25 -27.96
N SER A 104 -19.94 -2.32 -28.99
CA SER A 104 -18.69 -3.10 -29.00
C SER A 104 -17.45 -2.23 -28.80
N GLN A 105 -17.62 -1.05 -28.20
CA GLN A 105 -16.51 -0.15 -27.92
C GLN A 105 -15.69 -0.67 -26.73
N PHE A 106 -14.39 -0.87 -26.95
CA PHE A 106 -13.43 -1.22 -25.92
C PHE A 106 -12.58 0.01 -25.59
N ILE A 107 -12.43 0.29 -24.31
CA ILE A 107 -11.65 1.42 -23.81
C ILE A 107 -10.51 0.88 -22.96
N TRP A 108 -9.29 1.18 -23.38
CA TRP A 108 -8.07 0.85 -22.64
C TRP A 108 -7.65 2.07 -21.84
N TYR A 109 -7.31 1.85 -20.57
CA TYR A 109 -6.89 2.92 -19.68
C TYR A 109 -5.81 2.43 -18.72
N ASP A 110 -5.00 3.38 -18.26
CA ASP A 110 -3.94 3.20 -17.29
C ASP A 110 -4.21 4.08 -16.08
N VAL A 111 -3.92 3.55 -14.89
CA VAL A 111 -4.09 4.26 -13.62
C VAL A 111 -2.72 4.38 -12.96
N TYR A 112 -2.23 5.61 -12.85
CA TYR A 112 -0.93 5.90 -12.25
C TYR A 112 -1.09 6.35 -10.79
N PRO A 113 -0.20 5.85 -9.90
CA PRO A 113 -0.24 6.16 -8.48
C PRO A 113 0.06 7.63 -8.20
N PRO A 114 -0.39 8.15 -7.04
CA PRO A 114 0.02 9.47 -6.56
C PRO A 114 1.53 9.51 -6.28
N ASP A 115 2.15 10.69 -6.31
CA ASP A 115 3.56 10.87 -5.92
C ASP A 115 3.82 10.51 -4.44
N SER A 116 2.76 10.43 -3.64
CA SER A 116 2.82 10.14 -2.21
C SER A 116 1.59 9.38 -1.76
N GLY A 117 1.76 8.52 -0.76
CA GLY A 117 0.68 7.77 -0.13
C GLY A 117 0.62 8.01 1.37
N VAL A 118 -0.14 7.14 2.04
CA VAL A 118 -0.32 7.14 3.48
C VAL A 118 0.39 5.94 4.08
N LEU A 119 1.42 6.20 4.87
CA LEU A 119 2.11 5.22 5.69
C LEU A 119 1.44 5.17 7.07
N LEU A 120 0.96 3.98 7.45
CA LEU A 120 0.35 3.74 8.75
C LEU A 120 1.30 2.92 9.63
N ALA A 121 1.50 3.34 10.88
CA ALA A 121 2.36 2.60 11.80
C ALA A 121 1.92 1.14 11.95
N LYS A 122 0.60 0.90 12.06
CA LYS A 122 0.04 -0.45 12.15
C LYS A 122 0.29 -1.31 10.91
N ALA A 123 0.30 -0.72 9.71
CA ALA A 123 0.68 -1.44 8.49
C ALA A 123 2.14 -1.90 8.55
N VAL A 124 3.05 -1.01 8.96
CA VAL A 124 4.47 -1.34 9.08
C VAL A 124 4.66 -2.43 10.13
N TYR A 125 4.09 -2.29 11.32
CA TYR A 125 4.26 -3.28 12.39
C TYR A 125 3.62 -4.62 12.03
N GLY A 126 2.41 -4.60 11.45
CA GLY A 126 1.72 -5.81 11.01
C GLY A 126 2.48 -6.59 9.95
N LEU A 127 2.97 -5.93 8.89
CA LEU A 127 3.76 -6.59 7.85
C LEU A 127 5.10 -7.09 8.37
N PHE A 128 5.76 -6.32 9.23
CA PHE A 128 7.02 -6.74 9.83
C PHE A 128 6.83 -8.00 10.67
N TRP A 129 5.75 -8.05 11.46
CA TRP A 129 5.36 -9.25 12.20
C TRP A 129 5.08 -10.41 11.24
N GLU A 130 4.25 -10.22 10.20
CA GLU A 130 3.91 -11.26 9.23
C GLU A 130 5.16 -11.90 8.60
N GLN A 131 6.14 -11.07 8.23
CA GLN A 131 7.38 -11.49 7.59
C GLN A 131 8.31 -12.28 8.52
N HIS A 132 8.41 -11.90 9.79
CA HIS A 132 9.50 -12.37 10.67
C HIS A 132 9.05 -13.19 11.89
N HIS A 133 7.77 -13.21 12.27
CA HIS A 133 7.31 -13.84 13.52
C HIS A 133 7.62 -15.34 13.65
N LYS A 134 7.83 -16.05 12.54
CA LYS A 134 8.11 -17.49 12.53
C LYS A 134 9.57 -17.82 12.87
N THR A 135 10.50 -16.91 12.62
CA THR A 135 11.95 -17.14 12.70
C THR A 135 12.61 -16.23 13.73
N ALA A 136 12.12 -15.00 13.89
CA ALA A 136 12.67 -14.03 14.82
C ALA A 136 12.25 -14.33 16.26
N LYS A 137 13.22 -14.22 17.18
CA LYS A 137 12.94 -14.33 18.62
C LYS A 137 12.38 -13.04 19.22
N GLU A 138 12.76 -11.90 18.67
CA GLU A 138 12.35 -10.58 19.13
C GLU A 138 12.28 -9.65 17.91
N MET A 139 11.23 -8.85 17.81
CA MET A 139 11.02 -7.89 16.73
C MET A 139 10.77 -6.51 17.32
N ARG A 140 11.43 -5.49 16.75
CA ARG A 140 11.32 -4.11 17.21
C ARG A 140 11.34 -3.13 16.06
N CYS A 141 10.65 -2.01 16.20
CA CYS A 141 10.68 -0.93 15.23
C CYS A 141 10.85 0.44 15.88
N ASP A 142 11.18 1.43 15.06
CA ASP A 142 11.08 2.82 15.44
C ASP A 142 9.65 3.19 15.86
N ARG A 143 9.54 4.28 16.61
CA ARG A 143 8.24 4.90 16.90
C ARG A 143 7.76 5.66 15.66
N ILE A 144 6.90 5.02 14.88
CA ILE A 144 6.29 5.57 13.68
C ILE A 144 5.01 6.30 14.10
N PRO A 145 4.76 7.53 13.59
CA PRO A 145 3.47 8.18 13.76
C PRO A 145 2.34 7.29 13.26
N ALA A 146 1.21 7.27 13.96
CA ALA A 146 0.06 6.45 13.56
C ALA A 146 -0.35 6.66 12.09
N PHE A 147 -0.16 7.89 11.61
CA PHE A 147 -0.41 8.32 10.24
C PHE A 147 0.75 9.22 9.77
N LYS A 148 1.33 8.93 8.60
CA LYS A 148 2.33 9.77 7.95
C LYS A 148 2.11 9.79 6.44
N LYS A 149 2.15 10.97 5.84
CA LYS A 149 2.25 11.09 4.38
C LYS A 149 3.70 10.80 3.97
N ALA A 150 3.90 9.85 3.07
CA ALA A 150 5.22 9.42 2.61
C ALA A 150 5.28 9.43 1.07
N LYS A 151 6.43 9.79 0.52
CA LYS A 151 6.68 9.75 -0.92
C LYS A 151 6.83 8.29 -1.36
N LEU A 152 6.25 7.94 -2.50
CA LEU A 152 6.40 6.59 -3.06
C LEU A 152 7.80 6.40 -3.64
N GLY A 153 8.36 5.21 -3.43
CA GLY A 153 9.69 4.81 -3.90
C GLY A 153 10.84 5.29 -3.02
N ASP A 154 10.56 5.98 -1.91
CA ASP A 154 11.59 6.57 -1.04
C ASP A 154 11.72 5.82 0.28
N ASP A 155 12.88 5.99 0.92
CA ASP A 155 13.12 5.62 2.31
C ASP A 155 12.27 6.51 3.24
N THR A 156 11.54 5.90 4.17
CA THR A 156 10.65 6.62 5.09
C THR A 156 11.40 7.28 6.25
N GLY A 157 12.68 6.93 6.45
CA GLY A 157 13.54 7.31 7.56
C GLY A 157 13.27 6.52 8.84
N TYR A 158 12.49 5.43 8.77
CA TYR A 158 12.24 4.53 9.89
C TYR A 158 12.90 3.19 9.66
N GLU A 159 13.21 2.53 10.77
CA GLU A 159 13.77 1.19 10.75
C GLU A 159 12.94 0.22 11.57
N CYS A 160 13.07 -1.05 11.21
CA CYS A 160 12.71 -2.19 12.02
C CYS A 160 13.95 -3.07 12.21
N GLN A 161 13.91 -3.93 13.23
CA GLN A 161 14.97 -4.86 13.52
C GLN A 161 14.39 -6.13 14.11
N TYR A 162 15.02 -7.26 13.80
CA TYR A 162 14.66 -8.54 14.38
C TYR A 162 15.89 -9.27 14.89
N LEU A 163 15.72 -10.06 15.95
CA LEU A 163 16.75 -10.92 16.51
C LEU A 163 16.72 -12.24 15.75
N ASP A 164 17.63 -12.34 14.79
CA ASP A 164 17.88 -13.53 13.99
C ASP A 164 18.58 -14.57 14.84
N MET A 165 17.97 -15.75 14.92
CA MET A 165 18.51 -16.91 15.60
C MET A 165 19.04 -17.83 14.53
N ASP A 166 20.34 -17.73 14.24
CA ASP A 166 20.96 -18.58 13.25
C ASP A 166 20.74 -20.06 13.60
N THR A 167 20.30 -20.86 12.64
CA THR A 167 20.09 -22.30 12.80
C THR A 167 21.41 -23.09 12.71
N ASP A 168 22.50 -22.47 12.25
CA ASP A 168 23.77 -23.14 11.94
C ASP A 168 24.86 -22.94 13.04
N GLY A 169 24.48 -22.44 14.22
CA GLY A 169 25.33 -22.42 15.41
C GLY A 169 26.04 -21.11 15.71
N ASP A 170 25.78 -20.06 14.93
CA ASP A 170 26.27 -18.71 15.21
C ASP A 170 25.48 -18.02 16.34
N ALA A 171 26.10 -17.01 16.94
CA ALA A 171 25.48 -16.24 18.01
C ALA A 171 24.31 -15.40 17.46
N PRO A 172 23.19 -15.27 18.21
CA PRO A 172 22.06 -14.44 17.78
C PRO A 172 22.50 -13.02 17.40
N ARG A 173 22.04 -12.54 16.24
CA ARG A 173 22.38 -11.22 15.72
C ARG A 173 21.13 -10.37 15.52
N TRP A 174 21.25 -9.07 15.75
CA TRP A 174 20.21 -8.13 15.35
C TRP A 174 20.39 -7.78 13.88
N VAL A 175 19.38 -8.09 13.09
CA VAL A 175 19.23 -7.61 11.71
C VAL A 175 18.46 -6.32 11.75
N ARG A 176 18.90 -5.31 11.00
CA ARG A 176 18.20 -4.03 10.84
C ARG A 176 17.71 -3.93 9.41
N GLU A 177 16.48 -3.45 9.25
CA GLU A 177 15.87 -3.21 7.96
C GLU A 177 15.32 -1.79 7.93
N LYS A 178 15.61 -1.05 6.87
CA LYS A 178 14.94 0.23 6.62
C LYS A 178 13.55 -0.03 6.06
N VAL A 179 12.62 0.87 6.39
CA VAL A 179 11.26 0.84 5.89
C VAL A 179 11.17 1.73 4.66
N LEU A 180 11.00 1.09 3.50
CA LEU A 180 10.67 1.73 2.22
C LEU A 180 9.15 1.80 2.06
N PHE A 181 8.67 2.65 1.17
CA PHE A 181 7.24 2.78 0.90
C PHE A 181 6.95 2.88 -0.60
N ASP A 182 6.16 1.95 -1.14
CA ASP A 182 5.81 1.89 -2.56
C ASP A 182 4.30 1.70 -2.79
N THR A 183 3.89 1.39 -4.03
CA THR A 183 2.48 1.20 -4.39
C THR A 183 1.84 -0.04 -3.76
N GLY A 184 2.66 -1.01 -3.34
CA GLY A 184 2.26 -2.18 -2.58
C GLY A 184 2.30 -1.96 -1.07
N GLY A 185 2.76 -0.82 -0.58
CA GLY A 185 2.80 -0.43 0.83
C GLY A 185 4.21 -0.42 1.43
N PRO A 186 4.35 -0.60 2.76
CA PRO A 186 5.65 -0.72 3.41
C PRO A 186 6.42 -1.94 2.92
N VAL A 187 7.72 -1.76 2.65
CA VAL A 187 8.66 -2.82 2.26
C VAL A 187 9.90 -2.71 3.13
N PHE A 188 10.51 -3.85 3.48
CA PHE A 188 11.67 -3.92 4.34
C PHE A 188 12.91 -4.31 3.53
N GLN A 189 14.03 -3.62 3.79
CA GLN A 189 15.32 -3.90 3.17
C GLN A 189 16.41 -3.91 4.23
N GLU A 190 17.17 -5.02 4.34
CA GLU A 190 18.32 -5.14 5.25
C GLU A 190 19.33 -4.01 5.03
N ILE A 191 19.84 -3.48 6.13
CA ILE A 191 20.88 -2.46 6.17
C ILE A 191 22.21 -3.19 6.40
N GLU A 192 23.08 -3.15 5.39
CA GLU A 192 24.47 -3.65 5.48
C GLU A 192 25.35 -2.80 6.42
#